data_AF-A0A931VS91-F1
#
_entry.id   AF-A0A931VS91-F1
#
_cell.length_a   1.000
_cell.length_b   1.000
_cell.length_c   1.000
_cell.angle_alpha   90.00
_cell.angle_beta   90.00
_cell.angle_gamma   90.00
#
_symmetry.space_group_name_H-M   'P 1'
#
loop_
_entity.id
_entity.type
_entity.pdbx_description
1 polymer ?
#
loop_
_entity_poly.entity_id
_entity_poly.type
_entity_poly.pdbx_seq_one_letter_code
_entity_poly.pdbx_strand_id
1 'polypeptide(L)'
;MPSDEILESLLAFRRERDWEKFHTPKDLAISIVLEAAELLEEFQWKSEEEVARHVAGEGRQRIAEELADLAIYIKLLAHDLGIDLDSAVRAKIEKNRAKYPVEKSRGTAKKYNEL
;
A
#
# COMPACT_ATOMS: atom_id res chain seq x y z
N MET A 1 -8.88 -6.39 2.89
CA MET A 1 -8.28 -5.14 3.42
C MET A 1 -8.64 -4.96 4.90
N PRO A 2 -8.06 -4.01 5.66
CA PRO A 2 -8.56 -3.73 7.01
C PRO A 2 -10.09 -3.54 7.00
N SER A 3 -10.79 -4.06 8.00
CA SER A 3 -12.26 -4.19 8.03
C SER A 3 -12.99 -2.85 7.91
N ASP A 4 -14.30 -2.89 7.63
CA ASP A 4 -15.18 -1.71 7.65
C ASP A 4 -15.08 -0.96 9.00
N GLU A 5 -14.89 -1.69 10.10
CA GLU A 5 -14.64 -1.15 11.44
C GLU A 5 -13.39 -0.23 11.52
N ILE A 6 -12.32 -0.59 10.81
CA ILE A 6 -11.10 0.22 10.77
C ILE A 6 -11.34 1.49 9.95
N LEU A 7 -12.08 1.39 8.84
CA LEU A 7 -12.43 2.59 8.07
C LEU A 7 -13.28 3.56 8.89
N GLU A 8 -14.29 3.06 9.61
CA GLU A 8 -15.11 3.90 10.49
C GLU A 8 -14.29 4.59 11.58
N SER A 9 -13.35 3.85 12.18
CA SER A 9 -12.43 4.40 13.17
C SER A 9 -11.52 5.50 12.59
N LEU A 10 -11.02 5.31 11.36
CA LEU A 10 -10.21 6.32 10.64
C LEU A 10 -11.03 7.58 10.31
N LEU A 11 -12.27 7.40 9.85
CA LEU A 11 -13.16 8.51 9.56
C LEU A 11 -13.55 9.28 10.83
N ALA A 12 -13.81 8.57 11.94
CA ALA A 12 -14.02 9.20 13.24
C ALA A 12 -12.78 9.99 13.70
N PHE A 13 -11.60 9.37 13.65
CA PHE A 13 -10.33 10.03 13.99
C PHE A 13 -10.10 11.30 13.15
N ARG A 14 -10.37 11.25 11.84
CA ARG A 14 -10.26 12.37 10.91
C ARG A 14 -11.24 13.50 11.25
N ARG A 15 -12.50 13.16 11.55
CA ARG A 15 -13.56 14.12 11.92
C ARG A 15 -13.30 14.80 13.24
N GLU A 16 -12.90 14.06 14.27
CA GLU A 16 -12.59 14.59 15.61
C GLU A 16 -11.53 15.70 15.59
N ARG A 17 -10.64 15.65 14.59
CA ARG A 17 -9.54 16.61 14.42
C ARG A 17 -9.83 17.70 13.39
N ASP A 18 -11.02 17.68 12.79
CA ASP A 18 -11.39 18.57 11.68
C ASP A 18 -10.37 18.53 10.53
N TRP A 19 -9.85 17.32 10.23
CA TRP A 19 -8.81 17.10 9.22
C TRP A 19 -9.36 16.84 7.82
N GLU A 20 -10.67 16.67 7.67
CA GLU A 20 -11.31 16.42 6.37
C GLU A 20 -11.00 17.53 5.36
N LYS A 21 -10.84 18.77 5.84
CA LYS A 21 -10.48 19.93 5.00
C LYS A 21 -9.05 19.88 4.45
N PHE A 22 -8.15 19.12 5.07
CA PHE A 22 -6.76 18.96 4.63
C PHE A 22 -6.55 17.67 3.83
N HIS A 23 -7.37 16.65 4.08
CA HIS A 23 -7.31 15.35 3.40
C HIS A 23 -8.02 15.42 2.04
N THR A 24 -7.60 16.33 1.16
CA THR A 24 -8.11 16.35 -0.22
C THR A 24 -7.55 15.15 -1.00
N PRO A 25 -8.19 14.68 -2.08
CA PRO A 25 -7.65 13.57 -2.87
C PRO A 25 -6.22 13.78 -3.37
N LYS A 26 -5.86 15.02 -3.70
CA LYS A 26 -4.50 15.40 -4.11
C LYS A 26 -3.52 15.29 -2.94
N ASP A 27 -3.89 15.76 -1.76
CA ASP A 27 -3.02 15.73 -0.58
C ASP A 27 -2.86 14.31 -0.04
N LEU A 28 -3.93 13.49 -0.03
CA LEU A 28 -3.86 12.06 0.31
C LEU A 28 -2.96 11.28 -0.66
N ALA A 29 -3.02 11.58 -1.96
CA ALA A 29 -2.13 10.96 -2.95
C ALA A 29 -0.65 11.34 -2.73
N ILE A 30 -0.39 12.57 -2.26
CA ILE A 30 0.96 13.00 -1.87
C ILE A 30 1.40 12.22 -0.62
N SER A 31 0.58 12.13 0.42
CA SER A 31 0.88 11.37 1.64
C SER A 31 1.26 9.93 1.32
N ILE A 32 0.54 9.24 0.43
CA ILE A 32 0.89 7.87 0.00
C ILE A 32 2.33 7.77 -0.53
N VAL A 33 2.80 8.77 -1.28
CA VAL A 33 4.17 8.78 -1.80
C VAL A 33 5.18 9.04 -0.70
N LEU A 34 4.85 9.88 0.28
CA LEU A 34 5.70 10.15 1.44
C LEU A 34 5.89 8.88 2.28
N GLU A 35 4.81 8.21 2.68
CA GLU A 35 4.92 6.97 3.47
C GLU A 35 5.57 5.83 2.67
N ALA A 36 5.41 5.82 1.34
CA ALA A 36 6.13 4.88 0.50
C ALA A 36 7.65 5.15 0.51
N ALA A 37 8.06 6.42 0.63
CA ALA A 37 9.46 6.78 0.75
C ALA A 37 10.01 6.38 2.14
N GLU A 38 9.26 6.61 3.22
CA GLU A 38 9.62 6.16 4.58
C GLU A 38 9.77 4.62 4.63
N LEU A 39 8.83 3.89 4.02
CA LEU A 39 8.96 2.43 3.86
C LEU A 39 10.24 2.05 3.10
N LEU A 40 10.62 2.79 2.06
CA LEU A 40 11.84 2.51 1.29
C LEU A 40 13.10 2.71 2.13
N GLU A 41 13.13 3.66 3.06
CA GLU A 41 14.27 3.91 3.95
C GLU A 41 14.60 2.70 4.84
N GLU A 42 13.58 1.94 5.26
CA GLU A 42 13.78 0.71 6.04
C GLU A 42 14.58 -0.36 5.26
N PHE A 43 14.58 -0.32 3.92
CA PHE A 43 15.34 -1.25 3.07
C PHE A 43 16.59 -0.63 2.45
N GLN A 44 16.71 0.69 2.43
CA GLN A 44 17.80 1.40 1.78
C GLN A 44 19.17 0.98 2.37
N TRP A 45 20.16 0.81 1.50
CA TRP A 45 21.57 0.49 1.81
C TRP A 45 21.83 -0.85 2.50
N LYS A 46 20.85 -1.77 2.56
CA LYS A 46 20.98 -3.09 3.18
C LYS A 46 21.14 -4.20 2.12
N SER A 47 21.99 -5.19 2.37
CA SER A 47 22.02 -6.45 1.62
C SER A 47 20.77 -7.30 1.89
N GLU A 48 20.54 -8.36 1.12
CA GLU A 48 19.41 -9.28 1.37
C GLU A 48 19.49 -9.93 2.76
N GLU A 49 20.70 -10.31 3.22
CA GLU A 49 20.92 -10.87 4.55
C GLU A 49 20.72 -9.83 5.66
N GLU A 50 21.07 -8.57 5.40
CA GLU A 50 20.83 -7.47 6.34
C GLU A 50 19.34 -7.15 6.44
N VAL A 51 18.61 -7.09 5.32
CA VAL A 51 17.15 -6.95 5.30
C VAL A 51 16.49 -8.08 6.07
N ALA A 52 16.90 -9.33 5.86
CA ALA A 52 16.34 -10.48 6.59
C ALA A 52 16.51 -10.34 8.11
N ARG A 53 17.69 -9.93 8.57
CA ARG A 53 17.95 -9.67 10.01
C ARG A 53 17.17 -8.48 10.52
N HIS A 54 17.08 -7.41 9.74
CA HIS A 54 16.35 -6.19 10.06
C HIS A 54 14.85 -6.46 10.27
N VAL A 55 14.22 -7.15 9.34
CA VAL A 55 12.81 -7.56 9.38
C VAL A 55 12.52 -8.54 10.53
N ALA A 56 13.49 -9.38 10.90
CA ALA A 56 13.38 -10.28 12.04
C ALA A 56 13.65 -9.61 13.40
N GLY A 57 14.27 -8.43 13.40
CA GLY A 57 14.70 -7.71 14.58
C GLY A 57 14.08 -6.33 14.69
N GLU A 58 14.94 -5.32 14.81
CA GLU A 58 14.55 -3.94 15.16
C GLU A 58 13.72 -3.22 14.09
N GLY A 59 13.78 -3.65 12.83
CA GLY A 59 13.04 -3.05 11.72
C GLY A 59 11.58 -3.50 11.63
N ARG A 60 11.22 -4.61 12.27
CA ARG A 60 9.89 -5.21 12.13
C ARG A 60 8.76 -4.24 12.45
N GLN A 61 8.91 -3.48 13.54
CA GLN A 61 7.88 -2.57 14.01
C GLN A 61 7.75 -1.37 13.07
N ARG A 62 8.87 -0.72 12.73
CA ARG A 62 8.85 0.45 11.82
C ARG A 62 8.27 0.09 10.45
N ILE A 63 8.70 -1.03 9.87
CA ILE A 63 8.11 -1.52 8.61
C ILE A 63 6.60 -1.75 8.73
N ALA A 64 6.12 -2.25 9.87
CA ALA A 64 4.69 -2.44 10.09
C ALA A 64 3.93 -1.11 10.23
N GLU A 65 4.55 -0.09 10.85
CA GLU A 65 4.03 1.27 10.95
C GLU A 65 3.91 1.90 9.56
N GLU A 66 4.97 1.89 8.74
CA GLU A 66 4.94 2.45 7.38
C GLU A 66 3.92 1.75 6.46
N LEU A 67 3.78 0.42 6.58
CA LEU A 67 2.76 -0.34 5.86
C LEU A 67 1.35 0.03 6.34
N ALA A 68 1.17 0.34 7.62
CA ALA A 68 -0.11 0.78 8.16
C ALA A 68 -0.45 2.18 7.65
N ASP A 69 0.52 3.11 7.62
CA ASP A 69 0.29 4.48 7.14
C ASP A 69 -0.07 4.49 5.65
N LEU A 70 0.63 3.72 4.81
CA LEU A 70 0.21 3.49 3.43
C LEU A 70 -1.23 2.99 3.32
N ALA A 71 -1.60 1.99 4.13
CA ALA A 71 -2.94 1.43 4.11
C ALA A 71 -4.01 2.45 4.56
N ILE A 72 -3.70 3.31 5.52
CA ILE A 72 -4.57 4.38 6.02
C ILE A 72 -4.87 5.38 4.90
N TYR A 73 -3.84 5.95 4.27
CA TYR A 73 -4.05 6.96 3.23
C TYR A 73 -4.71 6.40 1.98
N ILE A 74 -4.34 5.19 1.55
CA ILE A 74 -5.00 4.51 0.43
C ILE A 74 -6.49 4.31 0.71
N LYS A 75 -6.86 3.93 1.95
CA LYS A 75 -8.27 3.75 2.34
C LYS A 75 -9.05 5.04 2.36
N LEU A 76 -8.49 6.09 2.98
CA LEU A 76 -9.13 7.40 3.00
C LEU A 76 -9.34 7.93 1.59
N LEU A 77 -8.34 7.79 0.72
CA LEU A 77 -8.43 8.21 -0.67
C LEU A 77 -9.50 7.40 -1.44
N ALA A 78 -9.52 6.08 -1.29
CA ALA A 78 -10.51 5.24 -1.93
C ALA A 78 -11.94 5.58 -1.46
N HIS A 79 -12.13 5.78 -0.15
CA HIS A 79 -13.40 6.22 0.44
C HIS A 79 -13.85 7.56 -0.15
N ASP A 80 -13.00 8.57 -0.14
CA ASP A 80 -13.35 9.92 -0.59
C ASP A 80 -13.62 10.00 -2.11
N LEU A 81 -13.04 9.08 -2.88
CA LEU A 81 -13.31 8.92 -4.32
C LEU A 81 -14.48 7.98 -4.65
N GLY A 82 -15.10 7.34 -3.65
CA GLY A 82 -16.16 6.35 -3.87
C GLY A 82 -15.69 5.08 -4.59
N ILE A 83 -14.42 4.72 -4.41
CA ILE A 83 -13.80 3.54 -5.03
C ILE A 83 -13.89 2.36 -4.07
N ASP A 84 -14.59 1.30 -4.48
CA ASP A 84 -14.46 -0.02 -3.85
C ASP A 84 -13.08 -0.61 -4.18
N LEU A 85 -12.15 -0.47 -3.24
CA LEU A 85 -10.77 -0.88 -3.44
C LEU A 85 -10.62 -2.41 -3.56
N ASP A 86 -11.43 -3.20 -2.84
CA ASP A 86 -11.38 -4.66 -2.93
C ASP A 86 -11.84 -5.12 -4.33
N SER A 87 -12.91 -4.52 -4.87
CA SER A 87 -13.35 -4.76 -6.26
C SER A 87 -12.30 -4.32 -7.29
N ALA A 88 -11.69 -3.14 -7.10
CA ALA A 88 -10.64 -2.65 -7.98
C ALA A 88 -9.40 -3.55 -7.99
N VAL A 89 -8.99 -4.06 -6.83
CA VAL A 89 -7.88 -5.03 -6.69
C VAL A 89 -8.22 -6.35 -7.38
N ARG A 90 -9.42 -6.90 -7.18
CA ARG A 90 -9.86 -8.14 -7.85
C ARG A 90 -9.84 -8.00 -9.38
N ALA A 91 -10.38 -6.91 -9.91
CA ALA A 91 -10.36 -6.64 -11.34
C ALA A 91 -8.92 -6.51 -11.88
N LYS A 92 -8.01 -5.88 -11.11
CA LYS A 92 -6.61 -5.75 -11.49
C LYS A 92 -5.86 -7.09 -11.45
N ILE A 93 -6.17 -7.98 -10.51
CA ILE A 93 -5.61 -9.34 -10.46
C ILE A 93 -5.98 -10.11 -11.72
N GLU A 94 -7.26 -10.09 -12.14
CA GLU A 94 -7.69 -10.79 -13.36
C GLU A 94 -7.04 -10.21 -14.63
N LYS A 95 -6.92 -8.87 -14.70
CA LYS A 95 -6.16 -8.22 -15.77
C LYS A 95 -4.68 -8.65 -15.77
N ASN A 96 -4.06 -8.78 -14.61
CA ASN A 96 -2.68 -9.24 -14.49
C ASN A 96 -2.53 -10.71 -14.86
N ARG A 97 -3.50 -11.58 -14.51
CA ARG A 97 -3.52 -12.99 -14.88
C ARG A 97 -3.56 -13.17 -16.40
N ALA A 98 -4.37 -12.37 -17.11
CA ALA A 98 -4.38 -12.36 -18.57
C ALA A 98 -3.07 -11.83 -19.18
N LYS A 99 -2.44 -10.85 -18.53
CA LYS A 99 -1.19 -10.22 -18.97
C LYS A 99 0.04 -11.09 -18.73
N TYR A 100 0.01 -11.93 -17.68
CA TYR A 100 1.09 -12.81 -17.26
C TYR A 100 0.58 -14.26 -17.11
N PRO A 101 0.31 -14.99 -18.22
CA PRO A 101 -0.10 -16.39 -18.16
C PRO A 101 0.96 -17.25 -17.46
N VAL A 102 0.54 -18.26 -16.70
CA VAL A 102 1.43 -19.10 -15.88
C VAL A 102 2.48 -19.79 -16.76
N GLU A 103 2.06 -20.25 -17.92
CA GLU A 103 2.83 -21.01 -18.90
C GLU A 103 4.01 -20.20 -19.44
N LYS A 104 3.89 -18.87 -19.44
CA LYS A 104 4.91 -17.95 -19.93
C LYS A 104 5.68 -17.24 -18.81
N SER A 105 5.03 -17.06 -17.66
CA SER A 105 5.53 -16.14 -16.60
C SER A 105 6.12 -16.87 -15.40
N ARG A 106 6.01 -18.20 -15.31
CA ARG A 106 6.49 -18.95 -14.15
C ARG A 106 8.02 -18.88 -14.03
N GLY A 107 8.50 -18.43 -12.87
CA GLY A 107 9.93 -18.38 -12.54
C GLY A 107 10.73 -17.28 -13.25
N THR A 108 10.04 -16.32 -13.89
CA THR A 108 10.69 -15.20 -14.61
C THR A 108 10.09 -13.87 -14.18
N ALA A 109 10.97 -12.88 -13.95
CA ALA A 109 10.57 -11.49 -13.66
C ALA A 109 10.48 -10.64 -14.94
N LYS A 110 10.67 -11.24 -16.13
CA LYS A 110 10.55 -10.54 -17.41
C LYS A 110 9.18 -9.90 -17.55
N LYS A 111 9.15 -8.70 -18.13
CA LYS A 111 7.89 -8.03 -18.40
C LYS A 111 7.12 -8.78 -19.49
N TYR A 112 5.80 -8.69 -19.49
CA TYR A 112 4.92 -9.38 -20.45
C TYR A 112 5.23 -9.17 -21.93
N ASN A 113 5.90 -8.07 -22.28
CA ASN A 113 6.38 -7.78 -23.63
C ASN A 113 7.69 -8.52 -23.99
N GLU A 114 8.26 -9.25 -23.04
CA GLU A 114 9.50 -10.02 -23.12
C GLU A 114 9.27 -11.52 -22.75
N LEU A 115 8.00 -11.93 -22.63
CA LEU A 115 7.54 -13.29 -22.30
C LEU A 115 7.19 -14.15 -23.53
#